data_AF-A0A2D7KYR0-F1
#
_entry.id   AF-A0A2D7KYR0-F1
#
_cell.length_a   1.000
_cell.length_b   1.000
_cell.length_c   1.000
_cell.angle_alpha   90.00
_cell.angle_beta   90.00
_cell.angle_gamma   90.00
#
_symmetry.space_group_name_H-M   'P 1'
#
loop_
_entity.id
_entity.type
_entity.pdbx_description
1 polymer ?
#
loop_
_entity_poly.entity_id
_entity_poly.type
_entity_poly.pdbx_seq_one_letter_code
_entity_poly.pdbx_strand_id
1 'polypeptide(L)' 'MKVVSSLKTLKARDRNCQVVRRRGRLYVINK' A
#
# COMPACT_ATOMS: atom_id res chain seq x y z
N MET A 1 -0.81 6.07 9.03
CA MET A 1 -1.12 4.86 8.23
C MET A 1 -2.62 4.61 8.27
N LYS A 2 -3.28 4.37 7.13
CA LYS A 2 -4.68 3.95 7.07
C LYS A 2 -4.74 2.43 6.91
N VAL A 3 -5.41 1.73 7.83
CA VAL A 3 -5.62 0.28 7.76
C VAL A 3 -6.95 0.03 7.02
N VAL A 4 -6.92 -0.83 6.01
CA VAL A 4 -8.09 -1.19 5.22
C VAL A 4 -8.05 -2.68 4.88
N SER A 5 -9.20 -3.23 4.53
CA SER A 5 -9.33 -4.64 4.11
C SER A 5 -8.78 -4.91 2.69
N SER A 6 -8.68 -3.89 1.82
CA SER A 6 -8.20 -4.04 0.45
C SER A 6 -7.25 -2.92 0.01
N LEU A 7 -6.13 -3.32 -0.61
CA LEU A 7 -5.12 -2.39 -1.13
C LEU A 7 -5.31 -2.03 -2.61
N LYS A 8 -6.35 -2.58 -3.28
CA LYS A 8 -6.56 -2.45 -4.73
C LYS A 8 -6.65 -0.99 -5.20
N THR A 9 -7.41 -0.17 -4.49
CA THR A 9 -7.57 1.26 -4.80
C THR A 9 -6.40 2.10 -4.30
N LEU A 10 -5.79 1.73 -3.18
CA LEU A 10 -4.67 2.45 -2.59
C LEU A 10 -3.41 2.41 -3.45
N LYS A 11 -3.12 1.27 -4.08
CA LYS A 11 -1.94 1.12 -4.94
C LYS A 11 -2.02 1.87 -6.28
N ALA A 12 -3.22 2.24 -6.72
CA ALA A 12 -3.47 2.88 -8.00
C ALA A 12 -3.70 4.40 -7.89
N ARG A 13 -3.68 4.95 -6.67
CA ARG A 13 -3.94 6.38 -6.42
C ARG A 13 -2.87 7.29 -7.03
N ASP A 14 -1.64 6.82 -7.06
CA ASP A 14 -0.48 7.57 -7.54
C ASP A 14 0.49 6.60 -8.23
N ARG A 15 1.30 7.10 -9.16
CA ARG A 15 2.30 6.31 -9.89
C ARG A 15 3.43 5.82 -8.98
N ASN A 16 3.71 6.54 -7.91
CA ASN A 16 4.77 6.21 -6.97
C ASN A 16 4.32 5.24 -5.86
N CYS A 17 3.02 4.90 -5.79
CA CYS A 17 2.52 3.93 -4.85
C CYS A 17 3.14 2.54 -5.11
N GLN A 18 3.85 2.02 -4.11
CA GLN A 18 4.49 0.71 -4.16
C GLN A 18 3.95 -0.20 -3.07
N VAL A 19 3.67 -1.44 -3.44
CA VAL A 19 3.30 -2.49 -2.49
C VAL A 19 4.57 -3.09 -1.90
N VAL A 20 4.72 -3.02 -0.58
CA VAL A 20 5.87 -3.57 0.14
C VAL A 20 5.40 -4.50 1.25
N ARG A 21 6.16 -5.56 1.51
CA ARG A 21 5.92 -6.46 2.64
C ARG A 21 6.90 -6.10 3.76
N ARG A 22 6.38 -5.70 4.93
CA ARG A 22 7.17 -5.33 6.12
C ARG A 22 6.60 -6.05 7.33
N ARG A 23 7.44 -6.71 8.13
CA ARG A 23 7.02 -7.42 9.37
C ARG A 23 5.79 -8.33 9.16
N GLY A 24 5.78 -9.09 8.06
CA GLY A 24 4.68 -10.01 7.72
C GLY A 24 3.39 -9.36 7.19
N ARG A 25 3.30 -8.02 7.13
CA ARG A 25 2.12 -7.30 6.63
C ARG A 25 2.39 -6.63 5.29
N LEU A 26 1.37 -6.57 4.43
CA LEU A 26 1.42 -5.80 3.19
C LEU A 26 1.07 -4.33 3.47
N TYR A 27 1.87 -3.42 2.93
CA TYR A 27 1.64 -1.99 2.97
C TYR A 27 1.71 -1.42 1.56
N VAL A 28 0.95 -0.35 1.32
CA VAL A 28 1.21 0.55 0.20
C VAL A 28 1.96 1.74 0.77
N ILE A 29 3.17 1.99 0.26
CA ILE A 29 3.95 3.19 0.56
C ILE A 29 3.95 4.10 -0.66
N ASN A 30 4.07 5.40 -0.45
CA ASN A 30 4.36 6.35 -1.52
C ASN A 30 5.82 6.80 -1.31
N LYS A 31 6.64 6.70 -2.36
CA LYS A 31 8.05 7.10 -2.35
C LYS A 31 8.23 8.43 -3.05
#